data_AF-A0A1S4BQB9-F1
#
_entry.id   AF-A0A1S4BQB9-F1
#
_cell.length_a   1.000
_cell.length_b   1.000
_cell.length_c   1.000
_cell.angle_alpha   90.00
_cell.angle_beta   90.00
_cell.angle_gamma   90.00
#
_symmetry.space_group_name_H-M   'P 1'
#
loop_
_entity.id
_entity.type
_entity.pdbx_description
1 polymer ?
#
loop_
_entity_poly.entity_id
_entity_poly.type
_entity_poly.pdbx_seq_one_letter_code
_entity_poly.pdbx_strand_id
1 'polypeptide(L)'
;MFPGRFPMMDVNPRYVVDRDNALQRIQHDLWPLDEIDPKKEKFPCCLVWTPLPVVSWLAPFVGHVGICREDGTVVDFSGSNMITVGNLSYGAVARYYQLDRRQCCFPPNLAGHTCKQGYQHAEFGTAVSWDDALHSSTLSFEHRNFNPFTCNDHSFVADCLNRLSYGGSMNWNMVNVGVLVLSKGQWVNGSSILRSFMPFIVMVCFGHLMVGWQFLIGILSFFLLVAGWYILATYCFNNLIEY
;
A
#
# COMPACT_ATOMS: atom_id res chain seq x y z
N MET A 1 -8.82 -45.10 -22.93
CA MET A 1 -9.28 -43.75 -22.51
C MET A 1 -8.02 -42.91 -22.32
N PHE A 2 -7.63 -42.13 -23.33
CA PHE A 2 -6.39 -41.34 -23.33
C PHE A 2 -6.66 -39.91 -22.85
N PRO A 3 -5.72 -39.27 -22.12
CA PRO A 3 -5.91 -37.91 -21.63
C PRO A 3 -5.65 -36.89 -22.75
N GLY A 4 -6.63 -36.03 -23.01
CA GLY A 4 -6.51 -34.93 -23.97
C GLY A 4 -5.56 -33.85 -23.43
N ARG A 5 -4.45 -33.64 -24.14
CA ARG A 5 -3.48 -32.55 -23.96
C ARG A 5 -4.18 -31.21 -24.21
N PHE A 6 -4.14 -30.29 -23.24
CA PHE A 6 -4.56 -28.89 -23.45
C PHE A 6 -3.67 -28.24 -24.52
N PRO A 7 -4.23 -27.46 -25.47
CA PRO A 7 -3.43 -26.78 -26.47
C PRO A 7 -2.62 -25.64 -25.81
N MET A 8 -1.32 -25.61 -26.07
CA MET A 8 -0.46 -24.46 -25.80
C MET A 8 -0.95 -23.33 -26.71
N MET A 9 -1.39 -22.20 -26.16
CA MET A 9 -1.68 -21.00 -26.96
C MET A 9 -0.36 -20.47 -27.52
N ASP A 10 -0.20 -20.51 -28.83
CA ASP A 10 0.85 -19.77 -29.53
C ASP A 10 0.54 -18.27 -29.44
N VAL A 11 1.40 -17.55 -28.72
CA VAL A 11 1.29 -16.10 -28.58
C VAL A 11 1.68 -15.45 -29.90
N ASN A 12 0.76 -14.75 -30.55
CA ASN A 12 1.01 -14.11 -31.84
C ASN A 12 2.14 -13.05 -31.70
N PRO A 13 3.21 -13.13 -32.51
CA PRO A 13 4.37 -12.24 -32.44
C PRO A 13 4.04 -10.74 -32.52
N ARG A 14 2.95 -10.35 -33.22
CA ARG A 14 2.54 -8.95 -33.31
C ARG A 14 2.15 -8.36 -31.96
N TYR A 15 1.49 -9.15 -31.10
CA TYR A 15 1.15 -8.71 -29.74
C TYR A 15 2.39 -8.50 -28.86
N VAL A 16 3.42 -9.32 -29.06
CA VAL A 16 4.69 -9.17 -28.33
C VAL A 16 5.37 -7.87 -28.74
N VAL A 17 5.45 -7.60 -30.04
CA VAL A 17 6.03 -6.36 -30.59
C VAL A 17 5.26 -5.10 -30.15
N ASP A 18 3.93 -5.12 -30.18
CA ASP A 18 3.13 -3.98 -29.74
C ASP A 18 3.27 -3.73 -28.24
N ARG A 19 3.36 -4.79 -27.43
CA ARG A 19 3.63 -4.69 -25.99
C ARG A 19 5.02 -4.10 -25.72
N ASP A 20 6.04 -4.57 -26.43
CA ASP A 20 7.42 -4.09 -26.27
C ASP A 20 7.52 -2.60 -26.65
N ASN A 21 6.84 -2.17 -27.72
CA ASN A 21 6.74 -0.78 -28.13
C ASN A 21 5.97 0.10 -27.13
N ALA A 22 4.92 -0.43 -26.49
CA ALA A 22 4.18 0.28 -25.45
C ALA A 22 5.02 0.43 -24.16
N LEU A 23 5.73 -0.64 -23.77
CA LEU A 23 6.66 -0.60 -22.64
C LEU A 23 7.82 0.38 -22.88
N GLN A 24 8.36 0.42 -24.10
CA GLN A 24 9.39 1.41 -24.48
C GLN A 24 8.88 2.86 -24.42
N ARG A 25 7.63 3.11 -24.84
CA ARG A 25 7.01 4.44 -24.74
C ARG A 25 6.81 4.87 -23.28
N ILE A 26 6.25 4.00 -22.44
CA ILE A 26 6.12 4.26 -21.00
C ILE A 26 7.49 4.53 -20.38
N GLN A 27 8.52 3.76 -20.74
CA GLN A 27 9.87 3.98 -20.23
C GLN A 27 10.46 5.33 -20.68
N HIS A 28 10.09 5.84 -21.85
CA HIS A 28 10.50 7.16 -22.34
C HIS A 28 9.73 8.30 -21.64
N ASP A 29 8.49 8.07 -21.22
CA ASP A 29 7.64 9.07 -20.54
C ASP A 29 7.94 9.18 -19.03
N LEU A 30 8.52 8.15 -18.41
CA LEU A 30 8.93 8.16 -17.01
C LEU A 30 10.23 8.96 -16.82
N TRP A 31 10.10 10.26 -16.51
CA TRP A 31 11.24 11.09 -16.13
C TRP A 31 11.95 10.54 -14.87
N PRO A 32 13.27 10.75 -14.70
CA PRO A 32 13.97 10.31 -13.49
C PRO A 32 13.37 10.97 -12.24
N LEU A 33 13.19 10.19 -11.17
CA LEU A 33 12.75 10.71 -9.88
C LEU A 33 13.90 11.44 -9.19
N ASP A 34 13.56 12.46 -8.42
CA ASP A 34 14.51 13.07 -7.48
C ASP A 34 14.99 12.05 -6.44
N GLU A 35 16.16 12.32 -5.85
CA GLU A 35 16.67 11.51 -4.76
C GLU A 35 15.77 11.62 -3.52
N ILE A 36 15.63 10.51 -2.80
CA ILE A 36 14.90 10.49 -1.54
C ILE A 36 15.68 11.32 -0.51
N ASP A 37 15.03 12.32 0.07
CA ASP A 37 15.60 13.20 1.08
C ASP A 37 14.72 13.16 2.35
N PRO A 38 15.00 12.24 3.30
CA PRO A 38 14.20 12.12 4.51
C PRO A 38 14.28 13.36 5.41
N LYS A 39 15.30 14.22 5.28
CA LYS A 39 15.39 15.46 6.07
C LYS A 39 14.40 16.52 5.60
N LYS A 40 14.04 16.48 4.32
CA LYS A 40 13.01 17.35 3.72
C LYS A 40 11.65 16.67 3.63
N GLU A 41 11.50 15.47 4.20
CA GLU A 41 10.29 14.64 4.10
C GLU A 41 9.87 14.41 2.63
N LYS A 42 10.85 14.22 1.74
CA LYS A 42 10.62 14.00 0.30
C LYS A 42 10.93 12.55 -0.08
N PHE A 43 9.88 11.83 -0.51
CA PHE A 43 9.96 10.40 -0.83
C PHE A 43 9.29 10.07 -2.18
N PRO A 44 9.88 10.46 -3.33
CA PRO A 44 9.28 10.26 -4.66
C PRO A 44 8.78 8.83 -4.90
N CYS A 45 7.49 8.69 -5.24
CA CYS A 45 6.81 7.40 -5.50
C CYS A 45 6.99 6.34 -4.40
N CYS A 46 7.09 6.76 -3.14
CA CYS A 46 7.24 5.84 -2.02
C CYS A 46 5.91 5.54 -1.32
N LEU A 47 5.79 4.33 -0.79
CA LEU A 47 4.98 4.08 0.39
C LEU A 47 5.75 4.57 1.61
N VAL A 48 5.10 5.30 2.50
CA VAL A 48 5.69 5.80 3.75
C VAL A 48 4.85 5.32 4.92
N TRP A 49 5.49 5.11 6.07
CA TRP A 49 4.84 4.56 7.25
C TRP A 49 5.36 5.19 8.53
N THR A 50 4.45 5.42 9.49
CA THR A 50 4.76 5.90 10.84
C THR A 50 3.97 5.09 11.89
N PRO A 51 4.56 4.77 13.05
CA PRO A 51 3.81 4.11 14.13
C PRO A 51 2.67 5.01 14.61
N LEU A 52 1.47 4.44 14.79
CA LEU A 52 0.33 5.19 15.33
C LEU A 52 0.53 5.45 16.83
N PRO A 53 0.37 6.70 17.31
CA PRO A 53 0.46 7.02 18.73
C PRO A 53 -0.48 6.14 19.57
N VAL A 54 0.00 5.67 20.72
CA VAL A 54 -0.71 4.78 21.67
C VAL A 54 -1.00 3.37 21.12
N VAL A 55 -1.53 3.24 19.90
CA VAL A 55 -1.80 1.95 19.25
C VAL A 55 -0.52 1.15 19.09
N SER A 56 0.57 1.79 18.65
CA SER A 56 1.88 1.16 18.49
C SER A 56 2.50 0.69 19.81
N TRP A 57 2.03 1.17 20.96
CA TRP A 57 2.52 0.71 22.26
C TRP A 57 2.02 -0.67 22.58
N LEU A 58 0.86 -1.06 22.04
CA LEU A 58 0.37 -2.43 22.06
C LEU A 58 0.95 -3.17 20.86
N ALA A 59 0.85 -2.60 19.66
CA ALA A 59 1.09 -3.24 18.38
C ALA A 59 2.14 -2.50 17.54
N PRO A 60 3.45 -2.72 17.75
CA PRO A 60 4.51 -1.86 17.18
C PRO A 60 4.64 -1.94 15.66
N PHE A 61 4.02 -2.95 15.03
CA PHE A 61 3.95 -3.12 13.58
C PHE A 61 2.70 -2.49 12.94
N VAL A 62 1.72 -2.09 13.76
CA VAL A 62 0.53 -1.38 13.30
C VAL A 62 0.86 0.11 13.28
N GLY A 63 0.61 0.72 12.14
CA GLY A 63 0.86 2.14 11.95
C GLY A 63 0.15 2.66 10.71
N HIS A 64 0.33 3.95 10.50
CA HIS A 64 -0.31 4.72 9.45
C HIS A 64 0.57 4.73 8.21
N VAL A 65 -0.04 4.52 7.05
CA VAL A 65 0.59 4.49 5.73
C VAL A 65 0.13 5.68 4.90
N GLY A 66 1.07 6.25 4.14
CA GLY A 66 0.77 7.17 3.04
C GLY A 66 1.44 6.71 1.76
N ILE A 67 1.02 7.30 0.64
CA ILE A 67 1.64 7.13 -0.66
C ILE A 67 2.10 8.50 -1.17
N CYS A 68 3.28 8.54 -1.79
CA CYS A 68 3.89 9.80 -2.21
C CYS A 68 3.75 10.00 -3.72
N ARG A 69 3.59 11.26 -4.11
CA ARG A 69 3.62 11.72 -5.50
C ARG A 69 5.01 11.58 -6.13
N GLU A 70 5.09 11.87 -7.42
CA GLU A 70 6.36 11.89 -8.16
C GLU A 70 7.33 12.96 -7.64
N ASP A 71 6.82 14.07 -7.09
CA ASP A 71 7.61 15.13 -6.44
C ASP A 71 7.99 14.82 -4.97
N GLY A 72 7.65 13.61 -4.50
CA GLY A 72 7.90 13.13 -3.15
C GLY A 72 6.99 13.68 -2.06
N THR A 73 5.95 14.45 -2.40
CA THR A 73 4.94 14.92 -1.44
C THR A 73 4.05 13.78 -0.98
N VAL A 74 3.87 13.62 0.34
CA VAL A 74 3.04 12.57 0.92
C VAL A 74 1.56 12.89 0.73
N VAL A 75 0.76 11.89 0.41
CA VAL A 75 -0.70 11.92 0.45
C VAL A 75 -1.18 10.77 1.35
N ASP A 76 -2.01 11.07 2.33
CA ASP A 76 -2.57 10.07 3.24
C ASP A 76 -4.06 10.31 3.55
N PHE A 77 -4.74 9.26 3.99
CA PHE A 77 -6.12 9.31 4.45
C PHE A 77 -6.16 9.16 5.96
N SER A 78 -6.29 10.27 6.70
CA SER A 78 -6.08 10.32 8.15
C SER A 78 -7.38 10.36 8.98
N GLY A 79 -8.54 10.32 8.34
CA GLY A 79 -9.84 10.34 9.03
C GLY A 79 -11.00 10.52 8.06
N SER A 80 -12.24 10.48 8.55
CA SER A 80 -13.43 10.59 7.69
C SER A 80 -13.40 11.89 6.89
N ASN A 81 -13.50 11.77 5.56
CA ASN A 81 -13.41 12.91 4.64
C ASN A 81 -12.12 13.74 4.80
N MET A 82 -11.03 13.13 5.28
CA MET A 82 -9.79 13.82 5.60
C MET A 82 -8.61 13.21 4.85
N ILE A 83 -8.32 13.80 3.69
CA ILE A 83 -7.09 13.56 2.94
C ILE A 83 -6.09 14.65 3.29
N THR A 84 -4.89 14.25 3.72
CA THR A 84 -3.80 15.16 4.06
C THR A 84 -2.73 15.11 2.98
N VAL A 85 -2.21 16.27 2.60
CA VAL A 85 -1.12 16.41 1.63
C VAL A 85 0.06 17.13 2.29
N GLY A 86 1.27 16.62 2.10
CA GLY A 86 2.49 17.18 2.67
C GLY A 86 3.23 16.16 3.52
N ASN A 87 2.95 16.15 4.82
CA ASN A 87 3.56 15.25 5.80
C ASN A 87 2.53 14.23 6.32
N LEU A 88 3.01 13.08 6.81
CA LEU A 88 2.13 12.11 7.48
C LEU A 88 1.47 12.71 8.72
N SER A 89 0.17 12.46 8.88
CA SER A 89 -0.64 13.06 9.94
C SER A 89 -0.26 12.62 11.36
N TYR A 90 0.32 11.43 11.53
CA TYR A 90 0.62 10.84 12.84
C TYR A 90 2.11 10.92 13.22
N GLY A 91 2.87 11.78 12.52
CA GLY A 91 4.27 12.07 12.81
C GLY A 91 5.22 11.70 11.67
N ALA A 92 6.50 11.99 11.85
CA ALA A 92 7.54 11.82 10.83
C ALA A 92 7.61 10.38 10.27
N VAL A 93 8.02 10.26 9.02
CA VAL A 93 8.19 8.96 8.35
C VAL A 93 9.20 8.11 9.13
N ALA A 94 8.78 6.91 9.53
CA ALA A 94 9.65 5.93 10.20
C ALA A 94 10.24 4.93 9.21
N ARG A 95 9.43 4.49 8.23
CA ARG A 95 9.83 3.58 7.15
C ARG A 95 9.32 4.07 5.81
N TYR A 96 10.05 3.75 4.75
CA TYR A 96 9.62 4.04 3.38
C TYR A 96 10.00 2.89 2.43
N TYR A 97 9.27 2.77 1.33
CA TYR A 97 9.56 1.83 0.26
C TYR A 97 9.25 2.49 -1.09
N GLN A 98 10.27 2.74 -1.90
CA GLN A 98 10.10 3.31 -3.23
C GLN A 98 9.55 2.25 -4.19
N LEU A 99 8.40 2.55 -4.80
CA LEU A 99 7.76 1.68 -5.78
C LEU A 99 8.36 1.93 -7.16
N ASP A 100 8.48 0.87 -7.94
CA ASP A 100 8.99 0.97 -9.31
C ASP A 100 7.84 1.26 -10.27
N ARG A 101 7.76 2.50 -10.77
CA ARG A 101 6.73 2.95 -11.72
C ARG A 101 6.65 2.09 -13.00
N ARG A 102 7.71 1.35 -13.35
CA ARG A 102 7.69 0.40 -14.49
C ARG A 102 6.76 -0.78 -14.27
N GLN A 103 6.36 -1.05 -13.02
CA GLN A 103 5.39 -2.07 -12.67
C GLN A 103 3.94 -1.57 -12.77
N CYS A 104 3.73 -0.28 -13.03
CA CYS A 104 2.41 0.30 -13.27
C CYS A 104 1.99 0.11 -14.73
N CYS A 105 0.68 0.16 -14.97
CA CYS A 105 0.07 0.25 -16.28
C CYS A 105 -0.56 1.63 -16.44
N PHE A 106 -0.08 2.41 -17.41
CA PHE A 106 -0.57 3.75 -17.75
C PHE A 106 -1.20 3.75 -19.15
N PRO A 107 -2.42 3.23 -19.31
CA PRO A 107 -3.05 3.10 -20.62
C PRO A 107 -3.59 4.47 -21.10
N PRO A 108 -3.21 4.95 -22.30
CA PRO A 108 -3.83 6.15 -22.88
C PRO A 108 -5.24 5.87 -23.43
N ASN A 109 -5.57 4.60 -23.66
CA ASN A 109 -6.87 4.10 -24.11
C ASN A 109 -6.98 2.59 -23.84
N LEU A 110 -8.15 2.00 -24.11
CA LEU A 110 -8.45 0.59 -23.85
C LEU A 110 -7.51 -0.41 -24.56
N ALA A 111 -6.92 -0.03 -25.70
CA ALA A 111 -5.95 -0.87 -26.41
C ALA A 111 -4.51 -0.72 -25.89
N GLY A 112 -4.23 0.32 -25.10
CA GLY A 112 -2.90 0.68 -24.62
C GLY A 112 -2.50 0.05 -23.28
N HIS A 113 -3.26 -0.91 -22.76
CA HIS A 113 -2.93 -1.57 -21.50
C HIS A 113 -1.71 -2.49 -21.65
N THR A 114 -0.77 -2.39 -20.72
CA THR A 114 0.37 -3.30 -20.59
C THR A 114 0.09 -4.44 -19.59
N CYS A 115 -0.96 -4.29 -18.78
CA CYS A 115 -1.45 -5.32 -17.87
C CYS A 115 -2.28 -6.39 -18.61
N LYS A 116 -2.32 -7.62 -18.07
CA LYS A 116 -3.05 -8.73 -18.69
C LYS A 116 -4.56 -8.56 -18.66
N GLN A 117 -5.08 -7.80 -17.69
CA GLN A 117 -6.50 -7.63 -17.43
C GLN A 117 -6.98 -6.23 -17.84
N GLY A 118 -6.61 -5.77 -19.03
CA GLY A 118 -6.86 -4.39 -19.48
C GLY A 118 -8.32 -3.94 -19.38
N TYR A 119 -9.28 -4.80 -19.75
CA TYR A 119 -10.70 -4.47 -19.63
C TYR A 119 -11.14 -4.23 -18.17
N GLN A 120 -10.76 -5.13 -17.25
CA GLN A 120 -11.09 -4.98 -15.82
C GLN A 120 -10.39 -3.77 -15.22
N HIS A 121 -9.15 -3.48 -15.66
CA HIS A 121 -8.44 -2.28 -15.25
C HIS A 121 -9.17 -1.02 -15.70
N ALA A 122 -9.64 -0.96 -16.95
CA ALA A 122 -10.45 0.15 -17.45
C ALA A 122 -11.75 0.35 -16.64
N GLU A 123 -12.43 -0.74 -16.28
CA GLU A 123 -13.66 -0.70 -15.47
C GLU A 123 -13.41 -0.21 -14.03
N PHE A 124 -12.27 -0.57 -13.43
CA PHE A 124 -11.89 -0.10 -12.08
C PHE A 124 -11.63 1.42 -12.02
N GLY A 125 -11.20 2.01 -13.14
CA GLY A 125 -10.81 3.42 -13.24
C GLY A 125 -9.30 3.58 -13.33
N THR A 126 -8.78 3.41 -14.56
CA THR A 126 -7.37 3.58 -14.91
C THR A 126 -6.86 5.00 -14.66
N ALA A 127 -5.56 5.14 -14.44
CA ALA A 127 -4.87 6.41 -14.43
C ALA A 127 -3.89 6.52 -15.62
N VAL A 128 -3.71 7.74 -16.12
CA VAL A 128 -2.75 8.03 -17.21
C VAL A 128 -1.34 8.33 -16.70
N SER A 129 -1.19 8.63 -15.40
CA SER A 129 0.10 8.83 -14.73
C SER A 129 0.04 8.42 -13.26
N TRP A 130 1.18 8.45 -12.57
CA TRP A 130 1.26 8.14 -11.14
C TRP A 130 0.44 9.13 -10.31
N ASP A 131 0.69 10.42 -10.48
CA ASP A 131 0.00 11.47 -9.73
C ASP A 131 -1.50 11.55 -10.06
N ASP A 132 -1.89 11.22 -11.29
CA ASP A 132 -3.29 11.11 -11.70
C ASP A 132 -4.03 10.00 -10.95
N ALA A 133 -3.37 8.86 -10.70
CA ALA A 133 -3.93 7.77 -9.90
C ALA A 133 -4.18 8.21 -8.46
N LEU A 134 -3.18 8.85 -7.84
CA LEU A 134 -3.27 9.36 -6.47
C LEU A 134 -4.36 10.43 -6.36
N HIS A 135 -4.49 11.31 -7.36
CA HIS A 135 -5.53 12.32 -7.39
C HIS A 135 -6.93 11.70 -7.53
N SER A 136 -7.10 10.73 -8.42
CA SER A 136 -8.36 10.00 -8.58
C SER A 136 -8.79 9.26 -7.32
N SER A 137 -7.85 8.58 -6.65
CA SER A 137 -8.09 7.96 -5.35
C SER A 137 -8.44 8.99 -4.26
N THR A 138 -7.77 10.14 -4.27
CA THR A 138 -8.07 11.25 -3.33
C THR A 138 -9.53 11.66 -3.45
N LEU A 139 -10.01 11.93 -4.68
CA LEU A 139 -11.40 12.30 -4.93
C LEU A 139 -12.38 11.18 -4.51
N SER A 140 -12.02 9.92 -4.71
CA SER A 140 -12.83 8.76 -4.31
C SER A 140 -12.93 8.60 -2.79
N PHE A 141 -11.93 9.06 -2.03
CA PHE A 141 -11.86 8.93 -0.57
C PHE A 141 -12.28 10.21 0.19
N GLU A 142 -12.35 11.36 -0.48
CA GLU A 142 -12.80 12.64 0.11
C GLU A 142 -14.21 12.58 0.74
N HIS A 143 -15.05 11.64 0.31
CA HIS A 143 -16.42 11.47 0.82
C HIS A 143 -16.62 10.18 1.62
N ARG A 144 -15.53 9.46 1.96
CA ARG A 144 -15.60 8.19 2.68
C ARG A 144 -15.51 8.37 4.18
N ASN A 145 -16.27 7.54 4.88
CA ASN A 145 -16.18 7.43 6.33
C ASN A 145 -15.00 6.55 6.71
N PHE A 146 -14.13 7.07 7.57
CA PHE A 146 -12.99 6.32 8.07
C PHE A 146 -13.46 5.24 9.04
N ASN A 147 -13.01 4.02 8.78
CA ASN A 147 -13.17 2.88 9.63
C ASN A 147 -11.83 2.14 9.72
N PRO A 148 -11.22 2.02 10.92
CA PRO A 148 -9.92 1.36 11.09
C PRO A 148 -9.81 -0.05 10.50
N PHE A 149 -10.94 -0.76 10.35
CA PHE A 149 -10.97 -2.15 9.92
C PHE A 149 -11.42 -2.34 8.46
N THR A 150 -12.14 -1.38 7.86
CA THR A 150 -12.77 -1.59 6.55
C THR A 150 -12.48 -0.47 5.54
N CYS A 151 -12.20 0.75 5.99
CA CYS A 151 -11.94 1.91 5.14
C CYS A 151 -10.94 2.84 5.85
N ASN A 152 -9.65 2.57 5.67
CA ASN A 152 -8.55 3.23 6.35
C ASN A 152 -7.46 3.69 5.36
N ASP A 153 -6.36 4.17 5.92
CA ASP A 153 -5.17 4.60 5.20
C ASP A 153 -4.57 3.51 4.29
N HIS A 154 -4.60 2.24 4.72
CA HIS A 154 -4.14 1.12 3.90
C HIS A 154 -5.08 0.82 2.73
N SER A 155 -6.41 0.94 2.92
CA SER A 155 -7.36 0.80 1.81
C SER A 155 -7.26 1.95 0.80
N PHE A 156 -6.96 3.17 1.26
CA PHE A 156 -6.66 4.30 0.36
C PHE A 156 -5.44 4.00 -0.52
N VAL A 157 -4.33 3.55 0.09
CA VAL A 157 -3.15 3.16 -0.67
C VAL A 157 -3.42 1.96 -1.58
N ALA A 158 -4.23 0.99 -1.15
CA ALA A 158 -4.63 -0.13 -1.97
C ALA A 158 -5.41 0.33 -3.22
N ASP A 159 -6.35 1.28 -3.08
CA ASP A 159 -7.06 1.88 -4.21
C ASP A 159 -6.09 2.54 -5.20
N CYS A 160 -5.13 3.33 -4.71
CA CYS A 160 -4.07 3.92 -5.56
C CYS A 160 -3.31 2.85 -6.35
N LEU A 161 -2.85 1.77 -5.68
CA LEU A 161 -2.10 0.69 -6.33
C LEU A 161 -2.96 -0.11 -7.31
N ASN A 162 -4.25 -0.27 -7.03
CA ASN A 162 -5.19 -0.88 -7.94
C ASN A 162 -5.38 -0.01 -9.17
N ARG A 163 -5.65 1.30 -9.06
CA ARG A 163 -5.76 2.20 -10.24
C ARG A 163 -4.53 2.19 -11.13
N LEU A 164 -3.35 1.96 -10.55
CA LEU A 164 -2.08 1.81 -11.26
C LEU A 164 -1.85 0.42 -11.88
N SER A 165 -2.68 -0.57 -11.56
CA SER A 165 -2.42 -1.99 -11.80
C SER A 165 -1.00 -2.38 -11.38
N TYR A 166 -0.57 -1.92 -10.19
CA TYR A 166 0.80 -2.09 -9.74
C TYR A 166 1.17 -3.57 -9.63
N GLY A 167 2.23 -4.00 -10.33
CA GLY A 167 2.61 -5.41 -10.44
C GLY A 167 1.65 -6.24 -11.30
N GLY A 168 0.82 -5.58 -12.13
CA GLY A 168 -0.19 -6.20 -12.98
C GLY A 168 -1.41 -6.76 -12.22
N SER A 169 -1.69 -6.23 -11.02
CA SER A 169 -2.77 -6.69 -10.14
C SER A 169 -3.70 -5.55 -9.75
N MET A 170 -5.00 -5.86 -9.64
CA MET A 170 -6.06 -4.99 -9.12
C MET A 170 -6.62 -5.50 -7.78
N ASN A 171 -5.90 -6.42 -7.15
CA ASN A 171 -6.31 -7.07 -5.90
C ASN A 171 -5.49 -6.59 -4.69
N TRP A 172 -4.94 -5.37 -4.75
CA TRP A 172 -4.37 -4.72 -3.59
C TRP A 172 -5.47 -4.46 -2.55
N ASN A 173 -5.14 -4.71 -1.29
CA ASN A 173 -6.02 -4.55 -0.16
C ASN A 173 -5.21 -4.10 1.07
N MET A 174 -5.91 -3.73 2.13
CA MET A 174 -5.29 -3.24 3.35
C MET A 174 -4.21 -4.17 3.94
N VAL A 175 -4.41 -5.50 3.84
CA VAL A 175 -3.48 -6.50 4.38
C VAL A 175 -2.20 -6.57 3.56
N ASN A 176 -2.30 -6.65 2.24
CA ASN A 176 -1.10 -6.78 1.40
C ASN A 176 -0.29 -5.48 1.31
N VAL A 177 -0.93 -4.31 1.44
CA VAL A 177 -0.25 -3.02 1.65
C VAL A 177 0.56 -3.05 2.95
N GLY A 178 -0.08 -3.44 4.07
CA GLY A 178 0.61 -3.57 5.35
C GLY A 178 1.80 -4.53 5.31
N VAL A 179 1.62 -5.71 4.71
CA VAL A 179 2.71 -6.68 4.52
C VAL A 179 3.84 -6.13 3.66
N LEU A 180 3.52 -5.41 2.58
CA LEU A 180 4.51 -4.82 1.68
C LEU A 180 5.37 -3.80 2.42
N VAL A 181 4.75 -2.87 3.14
CA VAL A 181 5.43 -1.83 3.92
C VAL A 181 6.33 -2.46 5.01
N LEU A 182 5.83 -3.47 5.73
CA LEU A 182 6.58 -4.10 6.81
C LEU A 182 7.73 -4.98 6.33
N SER A 183 7.58 -5.64 5.18
CA SER A 183 8.58 -6.58 4.65
C SER A 183 9.63 -5.92 3.75
N LYS A 184 9.24 -4.89 2.98
CA LYS A 184 10.11 -4.21 2.02
C LYS A 184 10.53 -2.81 2.45
N GLY A 185 9.83 -2.22 3.43
CA GLY A 185 10.16 -0.90 3.94
C GLY A 185 11.53 -0.83 4.59
N GLN A 186 12.27 0.22 4.29
CA GLN A 186 13.55 0.54 4.90
C GLN A 186 13.36 1.64 5.94
N TRP A 187 14.12 1.57 7.05
CA TRP A 187 14.05 2.55 8.13
C TRP A 187 14.75 3.84 7.72
N VAL A 188 14.16 4.98 8.07
CA VAL A 188 14.77 6.29 7.79
C VAL A 188 16.11 6.45 8.52
N ASN A 189 16.16 6.07 9.81
CA ASN A 189 17.37 6.06 10.63
C ASN A 189 17.13 5.24 11.91
N GLY A 190 18.19 5.08 12.73
CA GLY A 190 18.09 4.37 14.00
C GLY A 190 17.14 5.02 15.03
N SER A 191 16.98 6.35 14.98
CA SER A 191 16.03 7.06 15.85
C SER A 191 14.58 6.69 15.53
N SER A 192 14.26 6.45 14.25
CA SER A 192 12.94 5.97 13.84
C SER A 192 12.64 4.57 14.38
N ILE A 193 13.63 3.67 14.38
CA ILE A 193 13.49 2.33 14.99
C ILE A 193 13.18 2.47 16.49
N LEU A 194 13.99 3.26 17.21
CA LEU A 194 13.80 3.46 18.65
C LEU A 194 12.42 4.03 18.96
N ARG A 195 12.00 5.09 18.24
CA ARG A 195 10.67 5.69 18.41
C ARG A 195 9.54 4.70 18.16
N SER A 196 9.68 3.80 17.19
CA SER A 196 8.65 2.81 16.86
C SER A 196 8.52 1.67 17.87
N PHE A 197 9.62 1.21 18.49
CA PHE A 197 9.58 0.03 19.37
C PHE A 197 9.73 0.32 20.86
N MET A 198 10.36 1.44 21.24
CA MET A 198 10.65 1.73 22.64
C MET A 198 9.39 1.79 23.53
N PRO A 199 8.28 2.43 23.12
CA PRO A 199 7.06 2.43 23.92
C PRO A 199 6.49 1.02 24.17
N PHE A 200 6.51 0.17 23.14
CA PHE A 200 6.07 -1.23 23.26
C PHE A 200 6.99 -2.01 24.19
N ILE A 201 8.30 -1.86 24.08
CA ILE A 201 9.27 -2.54 24.95
C ILE A 201 9.05 -2.14 26.42
N VAL A 202 8.90 -0.84 26.70
CA VAL A 202 8.64 -0.34 28.06
C VAL A 202 7.33 -0.91 28.61
N MET A 203 6.26 -0.89 27.80
CA MET A 203 4.95 -1.44 28.18
C MET A 203 5.05 -2.95 28.48
N VAL A 204 5.75 -3.73 27.64
CA VAL A 204 5.95 -5.16 27.83
C VAL A 204 6.76 -5.45 29.09
N CYS A 205 7.86 -4.73 29.31
CA CYS A 205 8.67 -4.87 30.51
C CYS A 205 7.86 -4.54 31.76
N PHE A 206 7.14 -3.43 31.78
CA PHE A 206 6.30 -3.02 32.91
C PHE A 206 5.19 -4.03 33.18
N GLY A 207 4.45 -4.46 32.15
CA GLY A 207 3.39 -5.46 32.29
C GLY A 207 3.91 -6.81 32.76
N HIS A 208 5.08 -7.25 32.26
CA HIS A 208 5.73 -8.45 32.77
C HIS A 208 6.16 -8.32 34.23
N LEU A 209 6.69 -7.17 34.65
CA LEU A 209 7.06 -6.94 36.05
C LEU A 209 5.86 -6.95 37.00
N MET A 210 4.72 -6.42 36.57
CA MET A 210 3.52 -6.30 37.42
C MET A 210 2.66 -7.57 37.45
N VAL A 211 2.57 -8.29 36.33
CA VAL A 211 1.60 -9.40 36.13
C VAL A 211 2.29 -10.73 35.78
N GLY A 212 3.56 -10.71 35.36
CA GLY A 212 4.31 -11.91 35.00
C GLY A 212 3.96 -12.46 33.61
N TRP A 213 4.13 -13.77 33.43
CA TRP A 213 3.93 -14.44 32.14
C TRP A 213 2.49 -14.36 31.60
N GLN A 214 1.49 -14.21 32.49
CA GLN A 214 0.09 -14.07 32.09
C GLN A 214 -0.13 -12.84 31.21
N PHE A 215 0.64 -11.77 31.45
CA PHE A 215 0.59 -10.57 30.61
C PHE A 215 1.01 -10.86 29.17
N LEU A 216 2.12 -11.57 28.99
CA LEU A 216 2.65 -11.92 27.68
C LEU A 216 1.69 -12.85 26.92
N ILE A 217 1.10 -13.82 27.62
CA ILE A 217 0.07 -14.71 27.06
C ILE A 217 -1.16 -13.89 26.64
N GLY A 218 -1.60 -12.96 27.48
CA GLY A 218 -2.74 -12.06 27.18
C GLY A 218 -2.49 -11.21 25.93
N ILE A 219 -1.33 -10.56 25.85
CA ILE A 219 -0.94 -9.76 24.68
C ILE A 219 -0.86 -10.62 23.42
N LEU A 220 -0.19 -11.78 23.48
CA LEU A 220 -0.09 -12.66 22.32
C LEU A 220 -1.46 -13.13 21.85
N SER A 221 -2.35 -13.49 22.79
CA SER A 221 -3.72 -13.92 22.47
C SER A 221 -4.52 -12.80 21.83
N PHE A 222 -4.41 -11.57 22.35
CA PHE A 222 -5.04 -10.39 21.76
C PHE A 222 -4.55 -10.15 20.32
N PHE A 223 -3.24 -10.27 20.07
CA PHE A 223 -2.67 -10.15 18.74
C PHE A 223 -3.21 -11.17 17.75
N LEU A 224 -3.23 -12.44 18.14
CA LEU A 224 -3.73 -13.51 17.29
C LEU A 224 -5.22 -13.36 17.00
N LEU A 225 -6.03 -12.93 17.98
CA LEU A 225 -7.45 -12.68 17.78
C LEU A 225 -7.71 -11.51 16.83
N VAL A 226 -7.02 -10.37 17.02
CA VAL A 226 -7.17 -9.20 16.14
C VAL A 226 -6.69 -9.52 14.72
N ALA A 227 -5.51 -10.14 14.58
CA ALA A 227 -4.99 -10.52 13.27
C ALA A 227 -5.89 -11.54 12.56
N GLY A 228 -6.36 -12.56 13.28
CA GLY A 228 -7.28 -13.57 12.77
C GLY A 228 -8.61 -12.97 12.33
N TRP A 229 -9.20 -12.10 13.16
CA TRP A 229 -10.41 -11.36 12.81
C TRP A 229 -10.21 -10.49 11.58
N TYR A 230 -9.09 -9.75 11.51
CA TYR A 230 -8.80 -8.85 10.41
C TYR A 230 -8.66 -9.60 9.08
N ILE A 231 -7.91 -10.71 9.05
CA ILE A 231 -7.79 -11.56 7.86
C ILE A 231 -9.15 -12.14 7.46
N LEU A 232 -9.93 -12.63 8.42
CA LEU A 232 -11.26 -13.18 8.15
C LEU A 232 -12.19 -12.09 7.58
N ALA A 233 -12.20 -10.89 8.16
CA ALA A 233 -12.95 -9.74 7.68
C ALA A 233 -12.54 -9.38 6.24
N THR A 234 -11.24 -9.27 5.97
CA THR A 234 -10.74 -8.85 4.65
C THR A 234 -11.02 -9.86 3.54
N TYR A 235 -10.96 -11.16 3.82
CA TYR A 235 -11.01 -12.19 2.77
C TYR A 235 -12.32 -12.99 2.73
N CYS A 236 -13.05 -13.07 3.84
CA CYS A 236 -14.31 -13.83 3.91
C CYS A 236 -15.55 -12.94 3.93
N PHE A 237 -15.41 -11.65 4.26
CA PHE A 237 -16.53 -10.71 4.32
C PHE A 237 -16.34 -9.52 3.37
N ASN A 238 -16.12 -9.81 2.08
CA ASN A 238 -15.91 -8.78 1.04
C ASN A 238 -17.03 -7.73 0.95
N ASN A 239 -18.24 -8.03 1.44
CA ASN A 239 -19.37 -7.09 1.46
C ASN A 239 -19.26 -6.01 2.55
N LEU A 240 -18.29 -6.11 3.46
CA LEU A 240 -18.05 -5.13 4.53
C LEU A 240 -16.92 -4.14 4.20
N ILE A 241 -16.19 -4.37 3.11
CA ILE A 241 -15.04 -3.58 2.70
C ILE A 241 -15.51 -2.62 1.61
N GLU A 242 -15.50 -1.34 1.92
CA GLU A 242 -15.81 -0.31 0.92
C GLU A 242 -14.56 -0.09 0.07
N TYR A 243 -14.56 -0.64 -1.14
CA TYR A 243 -13.57 -0.33 -2.19
C TYR A 243 -13.90 0.96 -2.90
#